data_AF-A0A430DXK4-F1
#
_entry.id   AF-A0A430DXK4-F1
#
_cell.length_a   1.000
_cell.length_b   1.000
_cell.length_c   1.000
_cell.angle_alpha   90.00
_cell.angle_beta   90.00
_cell.angle_gamma   90.00
#
_symmetry.space_group_name_H-M   'P 1'
#
loop_
_entity.id
_entity.type
_entity.pdbx_description
1 polymer ?
#
loop_
_entity_poly.entity_id
_entity_poly.type
_entity_poly.pdbx_seq_one_letter_code
_entity_poly.pdbx_strand_id
1 'polypeptide(L)' 'MAEPGDAAAARRLLGVDQQADEATIRAAHRRLMAEAHPDRGGSPEQARALNAARDLLLQRAG' A
#
# COMPACT_ATOMS: atom_id res chain seq x y z
N MET A 1 -10.18 -15.49 10.29
CA MET A 1 -10.67 -14.11 10.51
C MET A 1 -9.53 -13.20 10.09
N ALA A 2 -9.64 -12.48 8.96
CA ALA A 2 -8.54 -11.65 8.49
C ALA A 2 -8.54 -10.35 9.31
N GLU A 3 -7.51 -10.17 10.13
CA GLU A 3 -7.47 -9.18 11.22
C GLU A 3 -7.70 -7.75 10.68
N PRO A 4 -8.55 -6.94 11.35
CA PRO A 4 -8.80 -5.56 10.95
C PRO A 4 -7.54 -4.67 11.08
N GLY A 5 -6.52 -5.12 11.81
CA GLY A 5 -5.23 -4.44 11.98
C GLY A 5 -4.46 -4.30 10.68
N ASP A 6 -4.40 -5.35 9.85
CA ASP A 6 -3.58 -5.35 8.63
C ASP A 6 -4.13 -4.42 7.56
N ALA A 7 -5.46 -4.39 7.35
CA ALA A 7 -6.07 -3.54 6.33
C ALA A 7 -6.00 -2.05 6.71
N ALA A 8 -6.19 -1.71 7.98
CA ALA A 8 -6.05 -0.33 8.45
C ALA A 8 -4.58 0.14 8.36
N ALA A 9 -3.63 -0.73 8.73
CA ALA A 9 -2.20 -0.45 8.59
C ALA A 9 -1.79 -0.30 7.12
N ALA A 10 -2.27 -1.17 6.23
CA ALA A 10 -2.01 -1.09 4.79
C ALA A 10 -2.54 0.21 4.17
N ARG A 11 -3.75 0.64 4.57
CA ARG A 11 -4.32 1.93 4.15
C ARG A 11 -3.47 3.11 4.59
N ARG A 12 -3.01 3.11 5.85
CA ARG A 12 -2.10 4.15 6.36
C ARG A 12 -0.76 4.15 5.62
N LEU A 13 -0.21 2.96 5.34
CA LEU A 13 1.04 2.82 4.60
C LEU A 13 0.93 3.40 3.19
N LEU A 14 -0.21 3.17 2.52
CA LEU A 14 -0.49 3.70 1.19
C LEU A 14 -1.05 5.12 1.20
N GLY A 15 -1.39 5.69 2.36
CA GLY A 15 -2.01 7.01 2.47
C GLY A 15 -3.40 7.09 1.80
N VAL A 16 -4.15 5.98 1.80
CA VAL A 16 -5.48 5.89 1.18
C VAL A 16 -6.58 5.77 2.22
N ASP A 17 -7.77 6.25 1.87
CA ASP A 17 -8.94 6.21 2.76
C ASP A 17 -9.54 4.80 2.88
N GLN A 18 -10.36 4.58 3.91
CA GLN A 18 -11.12 3.35 4.06
C GLN A 18 -12.10 3.06 2.92
N GLN A 19 -12.60 4.12 2.26
CA GLN A 19 -13.47 4.06 1.10
C GLN A 19 -12.71 4.09 -0.24
N ALA A 20 -11.37 3.98 -0.23
CA ALA A 20 -10.60 4.01 -1.45
C ALA A 20 -10.85 2.78 -2.33
N ASP A 21 -11.23 3.03 -3.58
CA ASP A 21 -11.35 2.00 -4.62
C ASP A 21 -9.99 1.43 -5.04
N GLU A 22 -10.00 0.27 -5.72
CA GLU A 22 -8.82 -0.36 -6.29
C GLU A 22 -7.96 0.61 -7.13
N ALA A 23 -8.60 1.49 -7.90
CA ALA A 23 -7.91 2.48 -8.72
C ALA A 23 -7.06 3.44 -7.86
N THR A 24 -7.62 3.90 -6.75
CA THR A 24 -6.96 4.78 -5.78
C THR A 24 -5.81 4.07 -5.09
N ILE A 25 -6.02 2.81 -4.67
CA ILE A 25 -4.98 1.96 -4.06
C ILE A 25 -3.79 1.79 -5.00
N ARG A 26 -4.03 1.44 -6.27
CA ARG A 26 -2.97 1.27 -7.28
C ARG A 26 -2.25 2.58 -7.59
N ALA A 27 -2.98 3.69 -7.67
CA ALA A 27 -2.41 5.00 -7.93
C ALA A 27 -1.47 5.46 -6.80
N ALA A 28 -1.89 5.29 -5.54
CA ALA A 28 -1.09 5.61 -4.37
C ALA A 28 0.17 4.73 -4.26
N HIS A 29 0.02 3.42 -4.45
CA HIS A 29 1.13 2.48 -4.49
C HIS A 29 2.20 2.87 -5.51
N ARG A 30 1.80 3.25 -6.73
CA ARG A 30 2.73 3.64 -7.80
C ARG A 30 3.50 4.92 -7.45
N ARG A 31 2.85 5.89 -6.81
CA ARG A 31 3.51 7.11 -6.32
C ARG A 31 4.57 6.76 -5.28
N LEU A 32 4.17 6.01 -4.26
CA LEU A 32 5.05 5.63 -3.16
C LEU A 32 6.20 4.72 -3.60
N MET A 33 5.99 3.84 -4.59
CA MET A 33 7.08 3.03 -5.17
C MET A 33 8.13 3.87 -5.89
N ALA A 34 7.74 4.98 -6.51
CA ALA A 34 8.68 5.92 -7.14
C ALA A 34 9.49 6.71 -6.09
N GLU A 35 8.96 6.85 -4.88
CA GLU A 35 9.62 7.48 -3.73
C GLU A 35 10.49 6.47 -2.95
N ALA A 36 10.06 5.20 -2.86
CA ALA A 36 10.80 4.11 -2.23
C ALA A 36 12.02 3.64 -3.04
N HIS A 37 12.34 4.31 -4.14
CA HIS A 37 13.49 3.96 -4.97
C HIS A 37 14.81 4.26 -4.23
N PRO A 38 15.80 3.35 -4.24
CA PRO A 38 17.06 3.49 -3.51
C PRO A 38 17.88 4.73 -3.89
N ASP A 39 17.78 5.18 -5.14
CA ASP A 39 18.46 6.41 -5.60
C ASP A 39 17.92 7.67 -4.88
N ARG A 40 16.69 7.61 -4.35
CA ARG A 40 16.04 8.70 -3.61
C ARG A 40 16.05 8.49 -2.09
N GLY A 41 16.82 7.52 -1.61
CA GLY A 41 16.90 7.17 -0.19
C GLY A 41 15.83 6.21 0.30
N GLY A 42 15.05 5.60 -0.60
CA GLY A 42 14.10 4.55 -0.25
C GLY A 42 14.76 3.19 -0.05
N SER A 43 14.12 2.30 0.71
CA SER A 43 14.66 0.96 0.98
C SER A 43 13.87 -0.15 0.27
N PRO A 44 14.53 -1.26 -0.12
CA PRO A 44 13.83 -2.42 -0.69
C PRO A 44 12.79 -3.01 0.28
N GLU A 45 13.02 -2.88 1.59
CA GLU A 45 12.04 -3.24 2.62
C GLU A 45 10.78 -2.37 2.57
N GLN A 46 10.95 -1.08 2.29
CA GLN A 46 9.85 -0.12 2.15
C GLN A 46 9.03 -0.44 0.89
N ALA A 47 9.70 -0.74 -0.23
CA ALA A 47 9.03 -1.22 -1.45
C ALA A 47 8.27 -2.54 -1.20
N ARG A 48 8.83 -3.47 -0.43
CA ARG A 48 8.16 -4.71 -0.04
C ARG A 48 6.91 -4.44 0.80
N ALA A 49 7.00 -3.56 1.80
CA ALA A 49 5.86 -3.19 2.63
C ALA A 49 4.73 -2.57 1.79
N LEU A 50 5.06 -1.67 0.84
CA LEU A 50 4.09 -1.06 -0.07
C LEU A 50 3.39 -2.09 -0.97
N ASN A 51 4.14 -3.06 -1.50
CA ASN A 51 3.56 -4.14 -2.31
C ASN A 51 2.62 -5.02 -1.48
N ALA A 52 3.02 -5.40 -0.26
CA ALA A 52 2.18 -6.20 0.64
C ALA A 52 0.89 -5.46 1.03
N ALA A 53 0.99 -4.17 1.34
CA ALA A 53 -0.17 -3.33 1.65
C ALA A 53 -1.14 -3.25 0.46
N ARG A 54 -0.64 -3.05 -0.76
CA ARG A 54 -1.47 -3.05 -1.97
C ARG A 54 -2.20 -4.37 -2.12
N ASP A 55 -1.47 -5.49 -2.07
CA ASP A 55 -2.02 -6.82 -2.31
C ASP A 55 -3.14 -7.14 -1.32
N LEU A 56 -2.92 -6.87 -0.04
CA LEU A 56 -3.91 -7.04 1.01
C LEU A 56 -5.18 -6.21 0.76
N LEU A 57 -5.05 -4.95 0.37
CA LEU A 57 -6.22 -4.10 0.12
C LEU A 57 -6.98 -4.52 -1.14
N LEU A 58 -6.27 -4.93 -2.19
CA LEU A 58 -6.90 -5.44 -3.41
C LEU A 58 -7.64 -6.76 -3.14
N GLN A 59 -7.08 -7.67 -2.35
CA GLN A 59 -7.74 -8.92 -1.95
C GLN A 59 -9.03 -8.71 -1.14
N ARG A 60 -9.20 -7.55 -0.50
CA ARG A 60 -10.41 -7.22 0.27
C ARG A 60 -11.41 -6.34 -0.48
N ALA A 61 -10.95 -5.67 -1.55
CA ALA A 61 -11.78 -4.82 -2.39
C ALA A 61 -12.53 -5.61 -3.47
N GLY A 62 -12.04 -6.81 -3.83
CA GLY A 62 -12.74 -7.81 -4.63
C GLY A 62 -13.55 -8.78 -3.79
#